data_AF-A0A4Q3VJ62-F1
#
_entry.id   AF-A0A4Q3VJ62-F1
#
_cell.length_a   1.000
_cell.length_b   1.000
_cell.length_c   1.000
_cell.angle_alpha   90.00
_cell.angle_beta   90.00
_cell.angle_gamma   90.00
#
_symmetry.space_group_name_H-M   'P 1'
#
loop_
_entity.id
_entity.type
_entity.pdbx_description
1 polymer ?
#
loop_
_entity_poly.entity_id
_entity_poly.type
_entity_poly.pdbx_seq_one_letter_code
_entity_poly.pdbx_strand_id
1 'polypeptide(L)'
;SFDDPLVIRFLIDPAEINISFDPKNPAEIKITGSPLQAEFDRYQGSRQHLIQAKEQNYKDIDRHNALPESKKSMAAERGIAKRRDSIFDEIKKMDVAYIQKNPGSFLSPYLLSHNRRRLPADSLGILYDNLNPEVKQSSVAKVALKDIYPIVDDPKFRMSNPLNDSATEAAIAKMKTVHELVLPDTSGNPVNFSGFKGKYIFLDFWASWCTPCIGEIPSLHGLMTLYRNDPIQFVSISLDHDSAAWKKSIVLNSFRGVQVNDKHAFKSVVAVFNKVLWVPRYVLIDPEGKVINYGMPFPSEPELKKLLDTHLKKGS
;
A
#
# COMPACT_ATOMS: atom_id res chain seq x y z
N SER A 1 14.13 -9.16 -2.48
CA SER A 1 13.32 -10.07 -1.65
C SER A 1 13.23 -9.48 -0.25
N PHE A 2 12.08 -9.55 0.43
CA PHE A 2 12.00 -9.20 1.86
C PHE A 2 12.70 -10.22 2.75
N ASP A 3 13.19 -11.32 2.18
CA ASP A 3 13.84 -12.45 2.82
C ASP A 3 15.31 -12.53 2.34
N ASP A 4 16.09 -11.46 2.58
CA ASP A 4 17.55 -11.50 2.44
C ASP A 4 18.11 -12.13 3.72
N PRO A 5 18.86 -13.25 3.65
CA PRO A 5 19.40 -13.93 4.82
C PRO A 5 20.41 -13.08 5.61
N LEU A 6 20.88 -11.97 5.05
CA LEU A 6 21.76 -11.00 5.71
C LEU A 6 20.99 -9.87 6.40
N VAL A 7 19.66 -9.85 6.35
CA VAL A 7 18.82 -8.83 6.97
C VAL A 7 18.13 -9.37 8.20
N ILE A 8 18.39 -8.75 9.34
CA ILE A 8 17.76 -9.07 10.62
C ILE A 8 16.62 -8.10 10.87
N ARG A 9 15.46 -8.62 11.28
CA ARG A 9 14.35 -7.81 11.78
C ARG A 9 13.99 -8.27 13.17
N PHE A 10 13.90 -7.32 14.09
CA PHE A 10 13.56 -7.56 15.47
C PHE A 10 12.69 -6.43 16.00
N LEU A 11 11.97 -6.70 17.08
CA LEU A 11 11.16 -5.75 17.81
C LEU A 11 12.00 -5.14 18.93
N ILE A 12 11.80 -3.85 19.13
CA ILE A 12 12.47 -3.07 20.18
C ILE A 12 11.40 -2.68 21.19
N ASP A 13 11.71 -2.85 22.47
CA ASP A 13 10.98 -2.32 23.61
C ASP A 13 11.95 -1.58 24.55
N PRO A 14 11.48 -0.93 25.64
CA PRO A 14 12.34 -0.19 26.56
C PRO A 14 13.29 -1.04 27.42
N ALA A 15 13.45 -2.35 27.15
CA ALA A 15 14.38 -3.20 27.87
C ALA A 15 15.81 -3.13 27.33
N GLU A 16 16.76 -3.65 28.11
CA GLU A 16 18.12 -3.88 27.63
C GLU A 16 18.12 -5.04 26.61
N ILE A 17 18.55 -4.75 25.37
CA ILE A 17 18.55 -5.72 24.27
C ILE A 17 19.98 -6.17 23.99
N ASN A 18 20.20 -7.47 24.11
CA ASN A 18 21.47 -8.11 23.80
C ASN A 18 21.38 -8.83 22.45
N ILE A 19 22.21 -8.43 21.50
CA ILE A 19 22.30 -9.03 20.16
C ILE A 19 23.66 -9.74 20.05
N SER A 20 23.63 -11.05 19.80
CA SER A 20 24.82 -11.87 19.59
C SER A 20 24.67 -12.70 18.32
N PHE A 21 25.76 -12.88 17.57
CA PHE A 21 25.80 -13.70 16.35
C PHE A 21 27.13 -14.45 16.25
N ASP A 22 27.13 -15.60 15.58
CA ASP A 22 28.36 -16.31 15.22
C ASP A 22 28.91 -15.72 13.90
N PRO A 23 30.13 -15.16 13.86
CA PRO A 23 30.74 -14.68 12.63
C PRO A 23 30.86 -15.75 11.53
N LYS A 24 30.91 -17.04 11.91
CA LYS A 24 30.94 -18.18 10.96
C LYS A 24 29.55 -18.55 10.46
N ASN A 25 28.50 -18.18 11.19
CA ASN A 25 27.11 -18.40 10.82
C ASN A 25 26.29 -17.14 11.09
N PRO A 26 26.46 -16.08 10.27
CA PRO A 26 25.83 -14.79 10.52
C PRO A 26 24.30 -14.82 10.42
N ALA A 27 23.71 -15.92 9.93
CA ALA A 27 22.26 -16.14 9.91
C ALA A 27 21.71 -16.57 11.29
N GLU A 28 22.55 -17.11 12.18
CA GLU A 28 22.17 -17.51 13.53
C GLU A 28 22.41 -16.36 14.52
N ILE A 29 21.48 -15.41 14.52
CA ILE A 29 21.47 -14.32 15.50
C ILE A 29 20.57 -14.69 16.67
N LYS A 30 21.06 -14.41 17.87
CA LYS A 30 20.31 -14.52 19.12
C LYS A 30 20.07 -13.12 19.69
N ILE A 31 18.80 -12.80 19.89
CA ILE A 31 18.36 -11.54 20.48
C ILE A 31 17.69 -11.87 21.81
N THR A 32 18.14 -11.23 22.89
CA THR A 32 17.64 -11.50 24.25
C THR A 32 17.43 -10.20 25.01
N GLY A 33 16.73 -10.29 26.15
CA GLY A 33 16.50 -9.16 27.05
C GLY A 33 15.21 -8.38 26.80
N SER A 34 14.67 -8.41 25.57
CA SER A 34 13.36 -7.84 25.24
C SER A 34 12.22 -8.87 25.41
N PRO A 35 11.24 -8.62 26.31
CA PRO A 35 10.04 -9.45 26.42
C PRO A 35 9.21 -9.50 25.13
N LEU A 36 9.11 -8.37 24.41
CA LEU A 36 8.38 -8.28 23.15
C LEU A 36 9.06 -9.11 22.05
N GLN A 37 10.39 -9.06 21.97
CA GLN A 37 11.15 -9.90 21.05
C GLN A 37 11.00 -11.38 21.40
N ALA A 38 11.08 -11.75 22.68
CA ALA A 38 10.88 -13.13 23.10
C ALA A 38 9.46 -13.63 22.80
N GLU A 39 8.45 -12.76 22.91
CA GLU A 39 7.08 -13.05 22.45
C GLU A 39 7.03 -13.27 20.94
N PHE A 40 7.62 -12.38 20.15
CA PHE A 40 7.72 -12.52 18.70
C PHE A 40 8.42 -13.81 18.29
N ASP A 41 9.54 -14.17 18.92
CA ASP A 41 10.29 -15.40 18.61
C ASP A 41 9.48 -16.65 18.92
N ARG A 42 8.75 -16.69 20.05
CA ARG A 42 7.83 -17.79 20.36
C ARG A 42 6.74 -17.90 19.31
N TYR A 43 6.17 -16.77 18.91
CA TYR A 43 5.12 -16.73 17.91
C TYR A 43 5.61 -17.14 16.51
N GLN A 44 6.80 -16.68 16.10
CA GLN A 44 7.48 -17.10 14.88
C GLN A 44 7.79 -18.60 14.89
N GLY A 45 8.32 -19.11 16.00
CA GLY A 45 8.59 -20.53 16.19
C GLY A 45 7.35 -21.40 16.00
N SER A 46 6.18 -20.94 16.50
CA SER A 46 4.90 -21.65 16.31
C SER A 46 4.47 -21.76 14.84
N ARG A 47 4.95 -20.87 13.97
CA ARG A 47 4.62 -20.82 12.53
C ARG A 47 5.78 -21.26 11.64
N GLN A 48 6.88 -21.74 12.20
CA GLN A 48 8.11 -21.98 11.44
C GLN A 48 7.91 -22.98 10.30
N HIS A 49 7.10 -24.01 10.51
CA HIS A 49 6.74 -24.99 9.46
C HIS A 49 6.02 -24.32 8.27
N LEU A 50 5.14 -23.35 8.51
CA LEU A 50 4.46 -22.59 7.45
C LEU A 50 5.41 -21.64 6.72
N ILE A 51 6.35 -21.03 7.45
CA ILE A 51 7.38 -20.16 6.85
C ILE A 51 8.28 -20.97 5.93
N GLN A 52 8.74 -22.15 6.37
CA GLN A 52 9.52 -23.08 5.54
C GLN A 52 8.73 -23.57 4.32
N ALA A 53 7.44 -23.90 4.50
CA ALA A 53 6.57 -24.28 3.39
C ALA A 53 6.39 -23.13 2.38
N LYS A 54 6.23 -21.89 2.87
CA LYS A 54 6.14 -20.67 2.03
C LYS A 54 7.41 -20.49 1.20
N GLU A 55 8.58 -20.59 1.82
CA GLU A 55 9.88 -20.48 1.14
C GLU A 55 10.06 -21.57 0.09
N GLN A 56 9.73 -22.81 0.41
CA GLN A 56 9.80 -23.91 -0.55
C GLN A 56 8.84 -23.66 -1.73
N ASN A 57 7.64 -23.16 -1.46
CA ASN A 57 6.68 -22.83 -2.50
C ASN A 57 7.17 -21.70 -3.41
N TYR A 58 7.90 -20.70 -2.89
CA TYR A 58 8.56 -19.69 -3.72
C TYR A 58 9.67 -20.28 -4.60
N LYS A 59 10.49 -21.19 -4.06
CA LYS A 59 11.48 -21.92 -4.86
C LYS A 59 10.83 -22.74 -5.99
N ASP A 60 9.66 -23.33 -5.73
CA ASP A 60 8.90 -24.06 -6.75
C ASP A 60 8.36 -23.11 -7.85
N ILE A 61 7.91 -21.91 -7.47
CA ILE A 61 7.51 -20.86 -8.44
C ILE A 61 8.70 -20.48 -9.32
N ASP A 62 9.84 -20.19 -8.72
CA ASP A 62 11.04 -19.77 -9.45
C ASP A 62 11.53 -20.86 -10.40
N ARG A 63 11.54 -22.12 -9.94
CA ARG A 63 11.88 -23.29 -10.77
C ARG A 63 10.93 -23.43 -11.95
N HIS A 64 9.62 -23.27 -11.73
CA HIS A 64 8.62 -23.37 -12.80
C HIS A 64 8.76 -22.22 -13.80
N ASN A 65 8.92 -20.98 -13.33
CA ASN A 65 9.08 -19.81 -14.18
C ASN A 65 10.36 -19.86 -15.03
N ALA A 66 11.40 -20.54 -14.55
CA ALA A 66 12.65 -20.75 -15.29
C ALA A 66 12.55 -21.83 -16.38
N LEU A 67 11.44 -22.58 -16.46
CA LEU A 67 11.26 -23.58 -17.51
C LEU A 67 11.00 -22.93 -18.88
N PRO A 68 11.45 -23.56 -19.98
CA PRO A 68 11.00 -23.20 -21.32
C PRO A 68 9.47 -23.26 -21.41
N GLU A 69 8.86 -22.40 -22.22
CA GLU A 69 7.39 -22.31 -22.35
C GLU A 69 6.75 -23.66 -22.69
N SER A 70 7.41 -24.47 -23.52
CA SER A 70 6.98 -25.83 -23.88
C SER A 70 6.96 -26.84 -22.71
N LYS A 71 7.61 -26.52 -21.59
CA LYS A 71 7.68 -27.34 -20.38
C LYS A 71 6.86 -26.77 -19.22
N LYS A 72 6.30 -25.57 -19.36
CA LYS A 72 5.39 -25.02 -18.36
C LYS A 72 4.07 -25.78 -18.38
N SER A 73 3.57 -26.13 -17.20
CA SER A 73 2.32 -26.86 -17.03
C SER A 73 1.33 -26.06 -16.20
N MET A 74 0.15 -25.79 -16.76
CA MET A 74 -0.96 -25.17 -16.04
C MET A 74 -1.39 -25.98 -14.80
N ALA A 75 -1.27 -27.31 -14.85
CA ALA A 75 -1.59 -28.16 -13.71
C ALA A 75 -0.58 -27.94 -12.56
N ALA A 76 0.70 -27.81 -12.89
CA ALA A 76 1.74 -27.48 -11.92
C ALA A 76 1.53 -26.07 -11.33
N GLU A 77 1.25 -25.07 -12.16
CA GLU A 77 0.95 -23.69 -11.72
C GLU A 77 -0.23 -23.65 -10.75
N ARG A 78 -1.33 -24.33 -11.09
CA ARG A 78 -2.51 -24.43 -10.22
C ARG A 78 -2.18 -25.14 -8.90
N GLY A 79 -1.36 -26.19 -8.95
CA GLY A 79 -0.90 -26.90 -7.75
C GLY A 79 -0.06 -26.00 -6.83
N ILE A 80 0.88 -25.25 -7.39
CA ILE A 80 1.72 -24.28 -6.67
C ILE A 80 0.87 -23.14 -6.09
N ALA A 81 -0.07 -22.59 -6.87
CA ALA A 81 -0.99 -21.55 -6.42
C ALA A 81 -1.88 -22.05 -5.27
N LYS A 82 -2.44 -23.27 -5.37
CA LYS A 82 -3.26 -23.85 -4.31
C LYS A 82 -2.47 -24.04 -3.01
N ARG A 83 -1.23 -24.53 -3.09
CA ARG A 83 -0.34 -24.64 -1.90
C ARG A 83 -0.07 -23.28 -1.29
N ARG A 84 0.28 -22.30 -2.13
CA ARG A 84 0.50 -20.91 -1.72
C ARG A 84 -0.69 -20.38 -0.91
N ASP A 85 -1.89 -20.53 -1.45
CA ASP A 85 -3.11 -19.98 -0.87
C ASP A 85 -3.44 -20.66 0.46
N SER A 86 -3.27 -21.99 0.55
CA SER A 86 -3.42 -22.74 1.82
C SER A 86 -2.44 -22.25 2.89
N ILE A 87 -1.16 -22.10 2.56
CA ILE A 87 -0.14 -21.61 3.51
C ILE A 87 -0.50 -20.22 4.02
N PHE A 88 -0.89 -19.30 3.12
CA PHE A 88 -1.28 -17.96 3.53
C PHE A 88 -2.58 -17.93 4.34
N ASP A 89 -3.54 -18.80 4.06
CA ASP A 89 -4.77 -18.90 4.83
C ASP A 89 -4.51 -19.41 6.24
N GLU A 90 -3.59 -20.37 6.42
CA GLU A 90 -3.18 -20.85 7.74
C GLU A 90 -2.44 -19.77 8.53
N ILE A 91 -1.47 -19.08 7.91
CA ILE A 91 -0.79 -17.93 8.53
C ILE A 91 -1.84 -16.89 8.94
N LYS A 92 -2.71 -16.46 8.02
CA LYS A 92 -3.77 -15.48 8.29
C LYS A 92 -4.65 -15.89 9.47
N LYS A 93 -5.06 -17.16 9.56
CA LYS A 93 -5.86 -17.68 10.69
C LYS A 93 -5.09 -17.59 12.01
N MET A 94 -3.82 -17.95 12.02
CA MET A 94 -2.97 -17.84 13.21
C MET A 94 -2.77 -16.40 13.65
N ASP A 95 -2.61 -15.47 12.71
CA ASP A 95 -2.44 -14.04 12.97
C ASP A 95 -3.70 -13.44 13.58
N VAL A 96 -4.85 -13.70 12.96
CA VAL A 96 -6.15 -13.23 13.47
C VAL A 96 -6.42 -13.80 14.86
N ALA A 97 -6.22 -15.11 15.05
CA ALA A 97 -6.44 -15.75 16.35
C ALA A 97 -5.51 -15.19 17.43
N TYR A 98 -4.26 -14.88 17.08
CA TYR A 98 -3.31 -14.26 18.01
C TYR A 98 -3.77 -12.84 18.38
N ILE A 99 -4.11 -12.00 17.39
CA ILE A 99 -4.56 -10.62 17.63
C ILE A 99 -5.79 -10.60 18.55
N GLN A 100 -6.77 -11.48 18.28
CA GLN A 100 -8.01 -11.57 19.07
C GLN A 100 -7.76 -12.01 20.51
N LYS A 101 -6.82 -12.94 20.74
CA LYS A 101 -6.49 -13.44 22.08
C LYS A 101 -5.57 -12.51 22.88
N ASN A 102 -4.82 -11.65 22.20
CA ASN A 102 -3.78 -10.82 22.81
C ASN A 102 -3.93 -9.32 22.46
N PRO A 103 -5.08 -8.67 22.73
CA PRO A 103 -5.28 -7.26 22.40
C PRO A 103 -4.33 -6.30 23.15
N GLY A 104 -3.71 -6.78 24.24
CA GLY A 104 -2.69 -6.07 25.02
C GLY A 104 -1.25 -6.25 24.53
N SER A 105 -0.99 -7.13 23.56
CA SER A 105 0.37 -7.30 23.02
C SER A 105 0.68 -6.25 21.94
N PHE A 106 1.88 -5.68 21.98
CA PHE A 106 2.39 -4.82 20.91
C PHE A 106 2.69 -5.58 19.61
N LEU A 107 2.70 -6.92 19.63
CA LEU A 107 2.78 -7.74 18.43
C LEU A 107 1.47 -7.73 17.63
N SER A 108 0.32 -7.57 18.28
CA SER A 108 -0.99 -7.56 17.63
C SER A 108 -1.14 -6.51 16.52
N PRO A 109 -0.85 -5.21 16.73
CA PRO A 109 -0.87 -4.23 15.64
C PRO A 109 0.17 -4.51 14.54
N TYR A 110 1.33 -5.09 14.88
CA TYR A 110 2.30 -5.50 13.87
C TYR A 110 1.72 -6.56 12.93
N LEU A 111 1.09 -7.61 13.48
CA LEU A 111 0.45 -8.67 12.68
C LEU A 111 -0.73 -8.13 11.88
N LEU A 112 -1.49 -7.19 12.44
CA LEU A 112 -2.58 -6.54 11.74
C LEU A 112 -2.11 -5.85 10.45
N SER A 113 -1.04 -5.04 10.52
CA SER A 113 -0.46 -4.39 9.35
C SER A 113 -0.01 -5.40 8.29
N HIS A 114 0.57 -6.53 8.68
CA HIS A 114 1.01 -7.59 7.75
C HIS A 114 -0.15 -8.29 7.04
N ASN A 115 -1.35 -8.21 7.62
CA ASN A 115 -2.58 -8.78 7.07
C ASN A 115 -3.46 -7.77 6.32
N ARG A 116 -3.06 -6.49 6.20
CA ARG A 116 -3.85 -5.44 5.53
C ARG A 116 -4.28 -5.74 4.09
N ARG A 117 -3.51 -6.56 3.37
CA ARG A 117 -3.81 -7.00 1.99
C ARG A 117 -4.63 -8.31 1.93
N ARG A 118 -4.77 -9.01 3.06
CA ARG A 118 -5.32 -10.38 3.13
C ARG A 118 -6.65 -10.43 3.89
N LEU A 119 -6.93 -9.43 4.72
CA LEU A 119 -8.18 -9.33 5.47
C LEU A 119 -9.14 -8.33 4.81
N PRO A 120 -10.45 -8.57 4.90
CA PRO A 120 -11.46 -7.56 4.58
C PRO A 120 -11.27 -6.31 5.42
N ALA A 121 -11.63 -5.14 4.86
CA ALA A 121 -11.52 -3.84 5.53
C ALA A 121 -12.22 -3.84 6.89
N ASP A 122 -13.46 -4.33 6.95
CA ASP A 122 -14.25 -4.36 8.18
C ASP A 122 -13.56 -5.21 9.27
N SER A 123 -12.96 -6.34 8.89
CA SER A 123 -12.19 -7.17 9.83
C SER A 123 -10.94 -6.45 10.36
N LEU A 124 -10.26 -5.67 9.52
CA LEU A 124 -9.11 -4.86 9.96
C LEU A 124 -9.54 -3.81 10.98
N GLY A 125 -10.66 -3.11 10.72
CA GLY A 125 -11.24 -2.13 11.64
C GLY A 125 -11.60 -2.75 12.99
N ILE A 126 -12.34 -3.86 12.99
CA ILE A 126 -12.74 -4.57 14.22
C ILE A 126 -11.53 -5.04 15.03
N LEU A 127 -10.52 -5.63 14.37
CA LEU A 127 -9.32 -6.11 15.05
C LEU A 127 -8.52 -4.95 15.66
N TYR A 128 -8.41 -3.81 14.95
CA TYR A 128 -7.78 -2.62 15.50
C TYR A 128 -8.57 -2.05 16.68
N ASP A 129 -9.90 -1.97 16.56
CA ASP A 129 -10.77 -1.40 17.58
C ASP A 129 -10.69 -2.13 18.91
N ASN A 130 -10.53 -3.46 18.85
CA ASN A 130 -10.39 -4.33 20.01
C ASN A 130 -9.00 -4.30 20.67
N LEU A 131 -8.00 -3.61 20.10
CA LEU A 131 -6.70 -3.43 20.76
C LEU A 131 -6.87 -2.61 22.06
N ASN A 132 -6.08 -2.96 23.08
CA ASN A 132 -6.07 -2.21 24.33
C ASN A 132 -5.68 -0.74 24.09
N PRO A 133 -6.24 0.23 24.86
CA PRO A 133 -5.94 1.65 24.69
C PRO A 133 -4.45 2.00 24.73
N GLU A 134 -3.68 1.35 25.62
CA GLU A 134 -2.23 1.54 25.73
C GLU A 134 -1.50 1.07 24.45
N VAL A 135 -1.91 -0.07 23.89
CA VAL A 135 -1.34 -0.58 22.64
C VAL A 135 -1.65 0.38 21.49
N LYS A 136 -2.87 0.94 21.41
CA LYS A 136 -3.24 1.92 20.38
C LYS A 136 -2.37 3.19 20.40
N GLN A 137 -1.85 3.57 21.56
CA GLN A 137 -0.96 4.75 21.69
C GLN A 137 0.46 4.50 21.18
N SER A 138 0.84 3.23 21.01
CA SER A 138 2.18 2.83 20.55
C SER A 138 2.47 3.23 19.10
N SER A 139 3.76 3.39 18.79
CA SER A 139 4.21 3.67 17.42
C SER A 139 3.82 2.57 16.43
N VAL A 140 3.86 1.30 16.85
CA VAL A 140 3.48 0.16 16.00
C VAL A 140 1.98 0.18 15.68
N ALA A 141 1.12 0.53 16.64
CA ALA A 141 -0.31 0.69 16.37
C ALA A 141 -0.62 1.93 15.53
N LYS A 142 0.13 3.02 15.65
CA LYS A 142 0.00 4.19 14.76
C LYS A 142 0.39 3.86 13.32
N VAL A 143 1.42 3.04 13.12
CA VAL A 143 1.80 2.53 11.79
C VAL A 143 0.70 1.62 11.25
N ALA A 144 0.21 0.68 12.07
CA ALA A 144 -0.89 -0.21 11.67
C ALA A 144 -2.16 0.57 11.31
N LEU A 145 -2.50 1.61 12.09
CA LEU A 145 -3.61 2.51 11.79
C LEU A 145 -3.41 3.15 10.42
N LYS A 146 -2.26 3.80 10.19
CA LYS A 146 -1.93 4.43 8.90
C LYS A 146 -2.09 3.46 7.73
N ASP A 147 -1.71 2.20 7.91
CA ASP A 147 -1.74 1.16 6.88
C ASP A 147 -3.15 0.62 6.57
N ILE A 148 -4.11 0.77 7.49
CA ILE A 148 -5.50 0.32 7.30
C ILE A 148 -6.47 1.48 7.08
N TYR A 149 -6.13 2.69 7.53
CA TYR A 149 -7.02 3.85 7.57
C TYR A 149 -7.63 4.21 6.20
N PRO A 150 -6.86 4.21 5.09
CA PRO A 150 -7.43 4.45 3.76
C PRO A 150 -8.36 3.32 3.28
N ILE A 151 -8.23 2.11 3.82
CA ILE A 151 -9.01 0.94 3.41
C ILE A 151 -10.30 0.82 4.21
N VAL A 152 -10.22 1.08 5.53
CA VAL A 152 -11.35 1.02 6.46
C VAL A 152 -12.18 2.28 6.33
N ASP A 153 -13.13 2.23 5.39
CA ASP A 153 -14.03 3.33 5.06
C ASP A 153 -15.30 3.31 5.92
N ASP A 154 -15.11 3.26 7.24
CA ASP A 154 -16.19 3.29 8.23
C ASP A 154 -16.11 4.58 9.06
N PRO A 155 -17.17 5.42 9.08
CA PRO A 155 -17.15 6.67 9.83
C PRO A 155 -16.97 6.51 11.35
N LYS A 156 -17.49 5.42 11.96
CA LYS A 156 -17.35 5.18 13.40
C LYS A 156 -15.91 4.79 13.75
N PHE A 157 -15.30 3.96 12.91
CA PHE A 157 -13.88 3.60 13.02
C PHE A 157 -13.00 4.84 12.93
N ARG A 158 -13.22 5.70 11.92
CA ARG A 158 -12.46 6.94 11.73
C ARG A 158 -12.60 7.90 12.91
N MET A 159 -13.82 8.05 13.43
CA MET A 159 -14.10 8.88 14.61
C MET A 159 -13.42 8.34 15.88
N SER A 160 -13.36 7.02 16.04
CA SER A 160 -12.75 6.38 17.21
C SER A 160 -11.22 6.31 17.15
N ASN A 161 -10.65 6.40 15.94
CA ASN A 161 -9.21 6.26 15.71
C ASN A 161 -8.71 7.35 14.74
N PRO A 162 -8.79 8.65 15.09
CA PRO A 162 -8.36 9.73 14.19
C PRO A 162 -6.87 9.60 13.82
N LEU A 163 -6.55 9.70 12.53
CA LEU A 163 -5.18 9.64 12.01
C LEU A 163 -4.59 11.04 11.80
N ASN A 164 -5.47 12.02 11.60
CA ASN A 164 -5.17 13.41 11.29
C ASN A 164 -5.77 14.37 12.32
N ASP A 165 -5.51 15.67 12.15
CA ASP A 165 -6.18 16.73 12.88
C ASP A 165 -7.70 16.76 12.55
N SER A 166 -8.48 17.38 13.43
CA SER A 166 -9.94 17.42 13.32
C SER A 166 -10.45 18.07 12.03
N ALA A 167 -9.72 19.01 11.43
CA ALA A 167 -10.15 19.66 10.20
C ALA A 167 -9.99 18.72 9.00
N THR A 168 -8.84 18.02 8.92
CA THR A 168 -8.59 16.99 7.91
C THR A 168 -9.59 15.84 8.04
N GLU A 169 -9.90 15.38 9.25
CA GLU A 169 -10.88 14.33 9.47
C GLU A 169 -12.30 14.74 9.05
N ALA A 170 -12.68 15.99 9.36
CA ALA A 170 -13.96 16.53 8.89
C ALA A 170 -14.02 16.65 7.36
N ALA A 171 -12.90 16.97 6.70
CA ALA A 171 -12.82 17.02 5.25
C ALA A 171 -12.97 15.62 4.63
N ILE A 172 -12.27 14.61 5.15
CA ILE A 172 -12.40 13.21 4.73
C ILE A 172 -13.85 12.72 4.86
N ALA A 173 -14.49 12.98 6.00
CA ALA A 173 -15.85 12.51 6.27
C ALA A 173 -16.92 13.19 5.39
N LYS A 174 -16.69 14.43 4.94
CA LYS A 174 -17.64 15.19 4.13
C LYS A 174 -17.46 14.97 2.63
N MET A 175 -16.26 14.60 2.20
CA MET A 175 -15.91 14.49 0.79
C MET A 175 -16.73 13.39 0.10
N LYS A 176 -17.45 13.76 -0.97
CA LYS A 176 -18.28 12.80 -1.74
C LYS A 176 -17.72 12.49 -3.10
N THR A 177 -17.00 13.44 -3.69
CA THR A 177 -16.45 13.34 -5.05
C THR A 177 -15.09 13.99 -5.10
N VAL A 178 -14.23 13.57 -6.03
CA VAL A 178 -12.93 14.23 -6.23
C VAL A 178 -13.05 15.66 -6.74
N HIS A 179 -14.21 16.07 -7.27
CA HIS A 179 -14.44 17.45 -7.72
C HIS A 179 -14.51 18.48 -6.59
N GLU A 180 -14.54 18.04 -5.34
CA GLU A 180 -14.45 18.90 -4.15
C GLU A 180 -12.98 19.21 -3.77
N LEU A 181 -12.01 18.58 -4.42
CA LEU A 181 -10.59 18.79 -4.14
C LEU A 181 -10.07 20.10 -4.73
N VAL A 182 -9.23 20.75 -3.94
CA VAL A 182 -8.37 21.85 -4.37
C VAL A 182 -6.96 21.57 -3.87
N LEU A 183 -6.01 21.44 -4.79
CA LEU A 183 -4.61 21.17 -4.46
C LEU A 183 -3.69 22.19 -5.13
N PRO A 184 -2.58 22.57 -4.49
CA PRO A 184 -1.65 23.55 -5.07
C PRO A 184 -0.82 22.94 -6.20
N ASP A 185 -0.65 23.69 -7.29
CA ASP A 185 0.31 23.36 -8.36
C ASP A 185 1.76 23.71 -7.99
N THR A 186 2.67 23.59 -8.96
CA THR A 186 4.10 23.91 -8.78
C THR A 186 4.38 25.38 -8.47
N SER A 187 3.46 26.29 -8.82
CA SER A 187 3.54 27.72 -8.52
C SER A 187 2.78 28.09 -7.23
N GLY A 188 2.08 27.13 -6.62
CA GLY A 188 1.22 27.34 -5.45
C GLY A 188 -0.18 27.81 -5.81
N ASN A 189 -0.54 27.87 -7.09
CA ASN A 189 -1.90 28.22 -7.51
C ASN A 189 -2.85 27.07 -7.22
N PRO A 190 -4.11 27.36 -6.82
CA PRO A 190 -5.09 26.33 -6.56
C PRO A 190 -5.55 25.67 -7.87
N VAL A 191 -5.38 24.35 -7.97
CA VAL A 191 -5.99 23.51 -9.00
C VAL A 191 -7.31 22.98 -8.46
N ASN A 192 -8.42 23.49 -8.99
CA ASN A 192 -9.76 23.05 -8.60
C ASN A 192 -10.22 21.87 -9.47
N PHE A 193 -10.43 20.72 -8.83
CA PHE A 193 -10.82 19.50 -9.54
C PHE A 193 -12.25 19.58 -10.09
N SER A 194 -13.07 20.54 -9.66
CA SER A 194 -14.37 20.82 -10.29
C SER A 194 -14.24 21.25 -11.75
N GLY A 195 -13.08 21.78 -12.16
CA GLY A 195 -12.79 22.11 -13.55
C GLY A 195 -12.66 20.88 -14.47
N PHE A 196 -12.60 19.68 -13.89
CA PHE A 196 -12.53 18.42 -14.63
C PHE A 196 -13.88 17.71 -14.74
N LYS A 197 -14.99 18.31 -14.27
CA LYS A 197 -16.34 17.76 -14.41
C LYS A 197 -16.66 17.42 -15.86
N GLY A 198 -17.30 16.27 -16.07
CA GLY A 198 -17.61 15.77 -17.41
C GLY A 198 -16.45 15.06 -18.11
N LYS A 199 -15.28 14.95 -17.48
CA LYS A 199 -14.14 14.17 -17.96
C LYS A 199 -13.81 13.07 -16.96
N TYR A 200 -13.36 11.93 -17.48
CA TYR A 200 -12.64 10.98 -16.65
C TYR A 200 -11.38 11.63 -16.07
N ILE A 201 -10.95 11.20 -14.89
CA ILE A 201 -9.69 11.66 -14.29
C ILE A 201 -8.81 10.44 -14.03
N PHE A 202 -7.63 10.43 -14.66
CA PHE A 202 -6.59 9.46 -14.36
C PHE A 202 -5.62 10.08 -13.36
N LEU A 203 -5.73 9.63 -12.11
CA LEU A 203 -4.88 10.06 -11.02
C LEU A 203 -3.65 9.18 -10.95
N ASP A 204 -2.49 9.81 -10.93
CA ASP A 204 -1.18 9.19 -10.71
C ASP A 204 -0.63 9.68 -9.37
N PHE A 205 -0.65 8.81 -8.36
CA PHE A 205 -0.03 9.07 -7.07
C PHE A 205 1.42 8.63 -7.09
N TRP A 206 2.31 9.59 -6.88
CA TRP A 206 3.76 9.41 -6.98
C TRP A 206 4.52 10.16 -5.89
N ALA A 207 5.84 9.98 -5.85
CA ALA A 207 6.73 10.79 -5.02
C ALA A 207 8.13 10.88 -5.62
N SER A 208 8.87 11.94 -5.30
CA SER A 208 10.22 12.19 -5.83
C SER A 208 11.24 11.11 -5.45
N TRP A 209 11.04 10.43 -4.32
CA TRP A 209 11.86 9.33 -3.83
C TRP A 209 11.44 7.95 -4.38
N CYS A 210 10.36 7.88 -5.15
CA CYS A 210 9.82 6.64 -5.69
C CYS A 210 10.46 6.35 -7.06
N THR A 211 11.54 5.57 -7.06
CA THR A 211 12.23 5.15 -8.30
C THR A 211 11.30 4.47 -9.31
N PRO A 212 10.41 3.53 -8.93
CA PRO A 212 9.47 2.94 -9.89
C PRO A 212 8.50 3.97 -10.48
N CYS A 213 8.08 4.98 -9.71
CA CYS A 213 7.19 6.04 -10.21
C CYS A 213 7.88 6.83 -11.32
N ILE A 214 9.16 7.18 -11.12
CA ILE A 214 9.97 7.90 -12.11
C ILE A 214 10.12 7.06 -13.39
N GLY A 215 10.31 5.75 -13.25
CA GLY A 215 10.41 4.82 -14.38
C GLY A 215 9.16 4.76 -15.26
N GLU A 216 7.97 5.06 -14.72
CA GLU A 216 6.70 5.04 -15.44
C GLU A 216 6.37 6.34 -16.18
N ILE A 217 7.09 7.43 -15.91
CA ILE A 217 6.84 8.76 -16.50
C ILE A 217 6.83 8.72 -18.04
N PRO A 218 7.78 8.06 -18.75
CA PRO A 218 7.77 8.01 -20.20
C PRO A 218 6.50 7.34 -20.76
N SER A 219 6.08 6.22 -20.16
CA SER A 219 4.87 5.50 -20.55
C SER A 219 3.61 6.34 -20.28
N LEU A 220 3.58 7.07 -19.15
CA LEU A 220 2.51 8.01 -18.83
C LEU A 220 2.41 9.15 -19.85
N HIS A 221 3.53 9.70 -20.33
CA HIS A 221 3.53 10.70 -21.41
C HIS A 221 2.99 10.11 -22.72
N GLY A 222 3.32 8.84 -23.01
CA GLY A 222 2.75 8.11 -24.14
C GLY A 222 1.22 8.03 -24.06
N LEU A 223 0.68 7.71 -22.89
CA LEU A 223 -0.77 7.70 -22.66
C LEU A 223 -1.40 9.08 -22.80
N MET A 224 -0.81 10.11 -22.18
CA MET A 224 -1.30 11.49 -22.33
C MET A 224 -1.37 11.92 -23.81
N THR A 225 -0.39 11.50 -24.61
CA THR A 225 -0.37 11.78 -26.06
C THR A 225 -1.46 11.02 -26.79
N LEU A 226 -1.63 9.74 -26.48
CA LEU A 226 -2.61 8.86 -27.10
C LEU A 226 -4.05 9.31 -26.82
N TYR A 227 -4.33 9.81 -25.62
CA TYR A 227 -5.66 10.20 -25.16
C TYR A 227 -5.91 11.73 -25.17
N ARG A 228 -5.07 12.51 -25.85
CA ARG A 228 -5.13 13.98 -25.84
C ARG A 228 -6.46 14.58 -26.33
N ASN A 229 -7.21 13.83 -27.15
CA ASN A 229 -8.47 14.27 -27.76
C ASN A 229 -9.70 13.67 -27.06
N ASP A 230 -9.49 12.95 -25.97
CA ASP A 230 -10.55 12.24 -25.25
C ASP A 230 -11.01 13.03 -24.03
N PRO A 231 -12.22 12.74 -23.50
CA PRO A 231 -12.72 13.37 -22.29
C PRO A 231 -12.04 12.78 -21.05
N ILE A 232 -10.72 12.90 -20.96
CA ILE A 232 -9.90 12.43 -19.85
C ILE A 232 -8.84 13.46 -19.45
N GLN A 233 -8.68 13.68 -18.16
CA GLN A 233 -7.66 14.52 -17.58
C GLN A 233 -6.65 13.65 -16.81
N PHE A 234 -5.37 13.78 -17.13
CA PHE A 234 -4.29 13.18 -16.36
C PHE A 234 -3.84 14.16 -15.28
N VAL A 235 -3.81 13.72 -14.02
CA VAL A 235 -3.39 14.51 -12.87
C VAL A 235 -2.41 13.69 -12.03
N SER A 236 -1.17 14.17 -11.91
CA SER A 236 -0.18 13.55 -11.05
C SER A 236 -0.15 14.27 -9.70
N ILE A 237 -0.41 13.52 -8.64
CA ILE A 237 -0.47 13.97 -7.25
C ILE A 237 0.79 13.46 -6.54
N SER A 238 1.70 14.38 -6.23
CA SER A 238 2.84 14.05 -5.40
C SER A 238 2.45 13.96 -3.93
N LEU A 239 2.87 12.86 -3.30
CA LEU A 239 2.79 12.62 -1.86
C LEU A 239 4.13 12.95 -1.14
N ASP A 240 4.96 13.81 -1.73
CA ASP A 240 6.15 14.34 -1.07
C ASP A 240 5.76 15.31 0.04
N HIS A 241 6.37 15.14 1.22
CA HIS A 241 6.30 16.14 2.28
C HIS A 241 7.08 17.41 1.91
N ASP A 242 8.21 17.25 1.19
CA ASP A 242 9.04 18.34 0.71
C ASP A 242 8.67 18.73 -0.74
N SER A 243 7.95 19.84 -0.87
CA SER A 243 7.57 20.38 -2.19
C SER A 243 8.77 20.82 -3.03
N ALA A 244 9.94 21.12 -2.43
CA ALA A 244 11.12 21.48 -3.20
C ALA A 244 11.71 20.26 -3.92
N ALA A 245 11.83 19.12 -3.23
CA ALA A 245 12.21 17.85 -3.83
C ALA A 245 11.25 17.44 -4.97
N TRP A 246 9.94 17.57 -4.75
CA TRP A 246 8.93 17.33 -5.77
C TRP A 246 9.12 18.22 -7.02
N LYS A 247 9.21 19.55 -6.84
CA LYS A 247 9.39 20.49 -7.97
C LYS A 247 10.68 20.21 -8.74
N LYS A 248 11.78 19.91 -8.03
CA LYS A 248 13.04 19.52 -8.66
C LYS A 248 12.87 18.25 -9.49
N SER A 249 12.16 17.25 -8.97
CA SER A 249 11.91 15.99 -9.69
C SER A 249 11.04 16.19 -10.95
N ILE A 250 10.05 17.09 -10.91
CA ILE A 250 9.27 17.47 -12.10
C ILE A 250 10.19 18.00 -13.21
N VAL A 251 11.09 18.93 -12.87
CA VAL A 251 12.01 19.54 -13.83
C VAL A 251 12.97 18.49 -14.39
N LEU A 252 13.58 17.67 -13.52
CA LEU A 252 14.55 16.64 -13.93
C LEU A 252 13.94 15.61 -14.88
N ASN A 253 12.68 15.22 -14.65
CA ASN A 253 12.00 14.18 -15.42
C ASN A 253 11.08 14.74 -16.52
N SER A 254 11.07 16.07 -16.73
CA SER A 254 10.19 16.75 -17.69
C SER A 254 8.72 16.34 -17.53
N PHE A 255 8.24 16.25 -16.29
CA PHE A 255 6.90 15.70 -15.99
C PHE A 255 5.80 16.63 -16.54
N ARG A 256 4.99 16.12 -17.46
CA ARG A 256 3.89 16.81 -18.13
C ARG A 256 2.55 16.63 -17.40
N GLY A 257 1.52 17.33 -17.88
CA GLY A 257 0.15 17.23 -17.36
C GLY A 257 -0.08 18.13 -16.13
N VAL A 258 -1.20 17.91 -15.45
CA VAL A 258 -1.52 18.65 -14.22
C VAL A 258 -0.69 18.06 -13.09
N GLN A 259 0.13 18.89 -12.46
CA GLN A 259 1.01 18.49 -11.36
C GLN A 259 0.57 19.21 -10.09
N VAL A 260 0.21 18.45 -9.06
CA VAL A 260 -0.17 18.97 -7.75
C VAL A 260 0.55 18.21 -6.63
N ASN A 261 0.65 18.80 -5.45
CA ASN A 261 1.26 18.17 -4.28
C ASN A 261 0.37 18.31 -3.06
N ASP A 262 0.22 17.20 -2.33
CA ASP A 262 -0.37 17.22 -0.99
C ASP A 262 0.69 16.80 0.05
N LYS A 263 1.11 17.78 0.86
CA LYS A 263 2.18 17.60 1.86
C LYS A 263 1.75 16.74 3.05
N HIS A 264 0.45 16.46 3.21
CA HIS A 264 -0.02 15.46 4.17
C HIS A 264 0.23 14.02 3.67
N ALA A 265 0.73 13.88 2.43
CA ALA A 265 1.17 12.63 1.83
C ALA A 265 0.09 11.55 1.93
N PHE A 266 0.45 10.35 2.39
CA PHE A 266 -0.49 9.23 2.55
C PHE A 266 -1.63 9.48 3.55
N LYS A 267 -1.54 10.52 4.38
CA LYS A 267 -2.61 10.88 5.31
C LYS A 267 -3.54 11.96 4.77
N SER A 268 -3.22 12.53 3.61
CA SER A 268 -4.02 13.57 2.97
C SER A 268 -5.45 13.12 2.68
N VAL A 269 -6.35 14.10 2.59
CA VAL A 269 -7.74 13.87 2.18
C VAL A 269 -7.78 13.11 0.85
N VAL A 270 -6.98 13.53 -0.13
CA VAL A 270 -6.95 12.90 -1.46
C VAL A 270 -6.42 11.48 -1.44
N ALA A 271 -5.38 11.18 -0.63
CA ALA A 271 -4.85 9.83 -0.51
C ALA A 271 -5.82 8.90 0.22
N VAL A 272 -6.43 9.36 1.32
CA VAL A 272 -7.39 8.56 2.10
C VAL A 272 -8.65 8.27 1.28
N PHE A 273 -9.24 9.29 0.64
CA PHE A 273 -10.43 9.13 -0.19
C PHE A 273 -10.21 8.15 -1.34
N ASN A 274 -9.02 8.18 -1.95
CA ASN A 274 -8.65 7.28 -3.05
C ASN A 274 -7.97 5.97 -2.57
N LYS A 275 -8.04 5.65 -1.27
CA LYS A 275 -7.53 4.41 -0.66
C LYS A 275 -6.05 4.13 -0.97
N VAL A 276 -5.23 5.18 -1.01
CA VAL A 276 -3.81 5.13 -1.39
C VAL A 276 -2.94 4.80 -0.18
N LEU A 277 -2.21 3.69 -0.28
CA LEU A 277 -1.37 3.14 0.80
C LEU A 277 0.12 3.12 0.45
N TRP A 278 0.44 3.16 -0.83
CA TRP A 278 1.81 3.14 -1.36
C TRP A 278 1.80 3.79 -2.74
N VAL A 279 2.97 4.15 -3.22
CA VAL A 279 3.20 4.62 -4.59
C VAL A 279 4.17 3.66 -5.30
N PRO A 280 4.11 3.50 -6.64
CA PRO A 280 3.14 4.11 -7.55
C PRO A 280 1.71 3.61 -7.33
N ARG A 281 0.72 4.47 -7.55
CA ARG A 281 -0.69 4.08 -7.52
C ARG A 281 -1.49 4.89 -8.52
N TYR A 282 -2.28 4.19 -9.33
CA TYR A 282 -3.11 4.79 -10.37
C TYR A 282 -4.59 4.57 -10.07
N VAL A 283 -5.39 5.63 -10.17
CA VAL A 283 -6.82 5.60 -9.87
C VAL A 283 -7.58 6.22 -11.03
N LEU A 284 -8.67 5.58 -11.44
CA LEU A 284 -9.57 6.12 -12.46
C LEU A 284 -10.86 6.62 -11.81
N ILE A 285 -11.22 7.85 -12.16
CA ILE A 285 -12.42 8.55 -11.73
C ILE A 285 -13.34 8.75 -12.94
N ASP A 286 -14.64 8.55 -12.76
CA ASP A 286 -15.67 8.86 -13.76
C ASP A 286 -15.94 10.38 -13.92
N PRO A 287 -16.70 10.78 -14.95
CA PRO A 287 -17.09 12.18 -15.20
C PRO A 287 -17.86 12.87 -14.07
N GLU A 288 -18.51 12.11 -13.18
CA GLU A 288 -19.24 12.59 -12.01
C GLU A 288 -18.33 12.76 -10.77
N GLY A 289 -17.07 12.35 -10.86
CA GLY A 289 -16.07 12.50 -9.82
C GLY A 289 -16.04 11.35 -8.82
N LYS A 290 -16.60 10.19 -9.17
CA LYS A 290 -16.56 8.97 -8.35
C LYS A 290 -15.42 8.06 -8.80
N VAL A 291 -14.81 7.38 -7.84
CA VAL A 291 -13.77 6.39 -8.13
C VAL A 291 -14.41 5.13 -8.73
N ILE A 292 -13.99 4.77 -9.95
CA ILE A 292 -14.44 3.55 -10.62
C ILE A 292 -13.39 2.44 -10.61
N ASN A 293 -12.11 2.80 -10.43
CA ASN A 293 -11.06 1.82 -10.20
C ASN A 293 -9.97 2.40 -9.29
N TYR A 294 -9.78 1.79 -8.13
CA TYR A 294 -8.79 2.22 -7.14
C TYR A 294 -7.36 1.79 -7.47
N GLY A 295 -7.13 0.88 -8.42
CA GLY A 295 -5.83 0.28 -8.69
C GLY A 295 -5.67 -0.09 -10.15
N MET A 296 -5.60 0.93 -11.01
CA MET A 296 -5.33 0.75 -12.42
C MET A 296 -3.93 0.13 -12.63
N PRO A 297 -3.72 -0.65 -13.71
CA PRO A 297 -2.41 -1.16 -14.09
C PRO A 297 -1.38 -0.04 -14.32
N PHE A 298 -0.10 -0.40 -14.33
CA PHE A 298 0.98 0.58 -14.54
C PHE A 298 0.90 1.17 -15.97
N PRO A 299 1.34 2.43 -16.19
CA PRO A 299 1.45 3.03 -17.51
C PRO A 299 2.18 2.18 -18.56
N SER A 300 3.20 1.43 -18.14
CA SER A 300 3.97 0.51 -18.96
C SER A 300 3.25 -0.82 -19.27
N GLU A 301 2.17 -1.14 -18.55
CA GLU A 301 1.42 -2.40 -18.71
C GLU A 301 0.36 -2.27 -19.83
N PRO A 302 0.31 -3.20 -20.80
CA PRO A 302 -0.61 -3.12 -21.93
C PRO A 302 -2.09 -3.21 -21.52
N GLU A 303 -2.39 -3.85 -20.39
CA GLU A 303 -3.73 -3.98 -19.82
C GLU A 303 -4.36 -2.63 -19.51
N LEU A 304 -3.56 -1.61 -19.16
CA LEU A 304 -4.07 -0.29 -18.84
C LEU A 304 -4.81 0.33 -20.02
N LYS A 305 -4.22 0.26 -21.22
CA LYS A 305 -4.83 0.82 -22.43
C LYS A 305 -6.19 0.17 -22.69
N LYS A 306 -6.27 -1.16 -22.57
CA LYS A 306 -7.52 -1.91 -22.77
C LYS A 306 -8.61 -1.46 -21.79
N LEU A 307 -8.26 -1.24 -20.53
CA LEU A 307 -9.21 -0.75 -19.52
C LEU A 307 -9.66 0.69 -19.81
N LEU A 308 -8.73 1.59 -20.16
CA LEU A 308 -9.07 2.97 -20.50
C LEU A 308 -9.98 3.04 -21.73
N ASP A 309 -9.67 2.31 -22.80
CA ASP A 309 -10.52 2.24 -24.00
C ASP A 309 -11.93 1.73 -23.66
N THR A 310 -12.03 0.73 -22.78
CA THR A 310 -13.33 0.17 -22.33
C THR A 310 -14.16 1.23 -21.60
N HIS A 311 -13.56 1.96 -20.66
CA HIS A 311 -14.27 3.01 -19.93
C HIS A 311 -14.63 4.21 -20.82
N LEU A 312 -13.73 4.60 -21.71
CA LEU A 312 -13.94 5.71 -22.66
C LEU A 312 -14.82 5.32 -23.86
N LYS A 313 -15.30 4.07 -23.93
CA LYS A 313 -16.11 3.52 -25.02
C LYS A 313 -15.46 3.69 -26.40
N LYS A 314 -14.14 3.51 -26.46
CA LYS A 314 -13.40 3.49 -27.73
C LYS A 314 -13.46 2.10 -28.34
N GLY A 315 -13.94 2.01 -29.59
CA GLY A 315 -13.93 0.77 -30.37
C GLY A 315 -15.13 -0.18 -30.14
N SER A 316 -16.26 0.35 -29.67
CA SER A 316 -17.59 -0.27 -29.81
C SER A 316 -18.31 0.24 -31.05
#